data_AF-A0A0K9N8T2-F1
#
_entry.id   AF-A0A0K9N8T2-F1
#
_cell.length_a   1.000
_cell.length_b   1.000
_cell.length_c   1.000
_cell.angle_alpha   90.00
_cell.angle_beta   90.00
_cell.angle_gamma   90.00
#
_symmetry.space_group_name_H-M   'P 1'
#
loop_
_entity.id
_entity.type
_entity.pdbx_description
1 polymer ?
#
loop_
_entity_poly.entity_id
_entity_poly.type
_entity_poly.pdbx_seq_one_letter_code
_entity_poly.pdbx_strand_id
1 'polypeptide(L)'
;MKENHMNKRQKLIPLNKLNLTDRFLFEEVMEDPLAHQEALGIILGRDVPLLTQNEAEKELRISSEARSVRLDISLLEPGIPDYSQLNESYLIMITPFDLFGRGKYRYTFRAVCEEAPGCILEDGATRIFLNTRGTNDDEVSQELAEFLHYVEHTTDEAAEQAGSERIRRIHDRVRKVRNSEEVGVKYMQAWEEKYYEKEEARKEGMQEGREEGRTEEVIQELIKGMGV
;
A
#
# COMPACT_ATOMS: atom_id res chain seq x y z
N MET A 1 -8.97 -30.99 -17.14
CA MET A 1 -7.91 -29.99 -16.87
C MET A 1 -8.21 -28.61 -17.48
N LYS A 2 -8.77 -28.50 -18.71
CA LYS A 2 -9.09 -27.18 -19.31
C LYS A 2 -10.27 -26.43 -18.66
N GLU A 3 -11.27 -27.13 -18.16
CA GLU A 3 -12.46 -26.53 -17.52
C GLU A 3 -12.15 -25.74 -16.23
N ASN A 4 -11.20 -26.23 -15.42
CA ASN A 4 -10.77 -25.53 -14.20
C ASN A 4 -9.97 -24.25 -14.48
N HIS A 5 -9.22 -24.16 -15.57
CA HIS A 5 -8.51 -22.92 -15.95
C HIS A 5 -9.47 -21.85 -16.48
N MET A 6 -10.54 -22.26 -17.18
CA MET A 6 -11.49 -21.35 -17.80
C MET A 6 -12.39 -20.65 -16.75
N ASN A 7 -12.75 -21.36 -15.66
CA ASN A 7 -13.48 -20.79 -14.52
C ASN A 7 -12.61 -19.88 -13.61
N LYS A 8 -11.28 -20.10 -13.56
CA LYS A 8 -10.36 -19.24 -12.81
C LYS A 8 -10.28 -17.81 -13.37
N ARG A 9 -10.21 -17.68 -14.70
CA ARG A 9 -10.07 -16.37 -15.38
C ARG A 9 -11.28 -15.45 -15.23
N GLN A 10 -12.45 -15.95 -14.84
CA GLN A 10 -13.63 -15.11 -14.58
C GLN A 10 -13.48 -14.18 -13.36
N LYS A 11 -12.54 -14.46 -12.46
CA LYS A 11 -12.27 -13.63 -11.27
C LYS A 11 -11.10 -12.66 -11.44
N LEU A 12 -10.43 -12.67 -12.59
CA LEU A 12 -9.32 -11.78 -12.89
C LEU A 12 -9.86 -10.41 -13.31
N ILE A 13 -9.46 -9.36 -12.59
CA ILE A 13 -9.69 -7.97 -13.03
C ILE A 13 -8.60 -7.65 -14.05
N PRO A 14 -8.93 -7.20 -15.27
CA PRO A 14 -7.92 -6.83 -16.25
C PRO A 14 -7.00 -5.70 -15.76
N LEU A 15 -5.71 -5.73 -16.13
CA LEU A 15 -4.72 -4.71 -15.74
C LEU A 15 -5.18 -3.27 -16.05
N ASN A 16 -5.86 -3.07 -17.19
CA ASN A 16 -6.40 -1.77 -17.59
C ASN A 16 -7.60 -1.28 -16.77
N LYS A 17 -8.15 -2.11 -15.88
CA LYS A 17 -9.23 -1.77 -14.95
C LYS A 17 -8.74 -1.52 -13.52
N LEU A 18 -7.46 -1.74 -13.23
CA LEU A 18 -6.87 -1.44 -11.93
C LEU A 18 -6.65 0.06 -11.75
N ASN A 19 -6.71 0.54 -10.52
CA ASN A 19 -6.30 1.90 -10.13
C ASN A 19 -5.07 1.83 -9.23
N LEU A 20 -4.50 2.97 -8.84
CA LEU A 20 -3.29 3.03 -8.01
C LEU A 20 -3.52 2.63 -6.53
N THR A 21 -4.75 2.26 -6.15
CA THR A 21 -5.00 1.56 -4.87
C THR A 21 -4.70 0.06 -4.96
N ASP A 22 -4.57 -0.48 -6.18
CA ASP A 22 -4.09 -1.84 -6.39
C ASP A 22 -2.57 -1.90 -6.23
N ARG A 23 -2.13 -2.80 -5.35
CA ARG A 23 -0.71 -2.96 -4.98
C ARG A 23 0.18 -3.22 -6.20
N PHE A 24 -0.25 -4.09 -7.13
CA PHE A 24 0.58 -4.47 -8.27
C PHE A 24 0.77 -3.28 -9.22
N LEU A 25 -0.32 -2.60 -9.58
CA LEU A 25 -0.21 -1.43 -10.47
C LEU A 25 0.61 -0.32 -9.82
N PHE A 26 0.45 -0.12 -8.51
CA PHE A 26 1.22 0.87 -7.78
C PHE A 26 2.73 0.56 -7.81
N GLU A 27 3.12 -0.68 -7.48
CA GLU A 27 4.53 -1.11 -7.47
C GLU A 27 5.18 -0.90 -8.85
N GLU A 28 4.57 -1.41 -9.93
CA GLU A 28 5.10 -1.28 -11.30
C GLU A 28 5.19 0.18 -11.81
N VAL A 29 4.32 1.07 -11.29
CA VAL A 29 4.37 2.50 -11.60
C VAL A 29 5.48 3.19 -10.80
N MET A 30 5.61 2.88 -9.51
CA MET A 30 6.61 3.50 -8.63
C MET A 30 8.01 2.90 -8.74
N GLU A 31 8.19 1.82 -9.50
CA GLU A 31 9.51 1.39 -9.97
C GLU A 31 10.15 2.43 -10.91
N ASP A 32 9.35 3.28 -11.57
CA ASP A 32 9.86 4.37 -12.38
C ASP A 32 10.36 5.52 -11.48
N PRO A 33 11.67 5.86 -11.51
CA PRO A 33 12.22 6.84 -10.58
C PRO A 33 11.59 8.22 -10.70
N LEU A 34 11.12 8.60 -11.89
CA LEU A 34 10.47 9.89 -12.11
C LEU A 34 9.05 9.86 -11.53
N ALA A 35 8.24 8.83 -11.84
CA ALA A 35 6.91 8.72 -11.26
C ALA A 35 6.94 8.67 -9.73
N HIS A 36 7.91 7.94 -9.17
CA HIS A 36 8.18 7.90 -7.74
C HIS A 36 8.51 9.29 -7.18
N GLN A 37 9.47 9.99 -7.78
CA GLN A 37 9.85 11.35 -7.39
C GLN A 37 8.67 12.31 -7.44
N GLU A 38 7.83 12.23 -8.47
CA GLU A 38 6.63 13.07 -8.58
C GLU A 38 5.64 12.79 -7.46
N ALA A 39 5.36 11.52 -7.16
CA ALA A 39 4.48 11.15 -6.06
C ALA A 39 5.01 11.66 -4.72
N LEU A 40 6.32 11.51 -4.46
CA LEU A 40 6.94 12.05 -3.24
C LEU A 40 6.89 13.57 -3.18
N GLY A 41 7.12 14.22 -4.31
CA GLY A 41 7.07 15.68 -4.39
C GLY A 41 5.69 16.23 -4.03
N ILE A 42 4.63 15.55 -4.48
CA ILE A 42 3.25 15.87 -4.09
C ILE A 42 3.02 15.61 -2.61
N ILE A 43 3.39 14.41 -2.11
CA ILE A 43 3.10 13.98 -0.74
C ILE A 43 3.82 14.85 0.31
N LEU A 44 5.08 15.19 0.04
CA LEU A 44 5.91 16.00 0.93
C LEU A 44 5.75 17.51 0.68
N GLY A 45 5.11 17.91 -0.43
CA GLY A 45 4.88 19.31 -0.78
C GLY A 45 6.15 20.11 -1.10
N ARG A 46 7.19 19.43 -1.59
CA ARG A 46 8.49 20.02 -1.97
C ARG A 46 9.15 19.22 -3.07
N ASP A 47 10.12 19.80 -3.78
CA ASP A 47 10.96 19.02 -4.69
C ASP A 47 11.82 18.03 -3.92
N VAL A 48 11.78 16.76 -4.35
CA VAL A 48 12.55 15.67 -3.76
C VAL A 48 13.64 15.29 -4.77
N PRO A 49 14.92 15.14 -4.38
CA PRO A 49 15.95 14.68 -5.29
C PRO A 49 15.65 13.28 -5.81
N LEU A 50 16.17 12.94 -7.00
CA LEU A 50 16.01 11.60 -7.56
C LEU A 50 16.80 10.60 -6.71
N LEU A 51 16.09 9.72 -6.00
CA LEU A 51 16.70 8.76 -5.10
C LEU A 51 17.29 7.58 -5.90
N THR A 52 18.55 7.25 -5.63
CA THR A 52 19.29 6.22 -6.37
C THR A 52 19.06 4.79 -5.87
N GLN A 53 18.46 4.61 -4.69
CA GLN A 53 18.18 3.28 -4.12
C GLN A 53 17.03 3.35 -3.10
N ASN A 54 16.00 2.55 -3.32
CA ASN A 54 15.06 2.12 -2.27
C ASN A 54 15.68 0.86 -1.62
N GLU A 55 16.11 0.94 -0.37
CA GLU A 55 16.48 -0.27 0.37
C GLU A 55 15.20 -1.03 0.76
N ALA A 56 15.20 -2.33 0.50
CA ALA A 56 14.05 -3.21 0.66
C ALA A 56 13.54 -3.29 2.10
N GLU A 57 12.21 -3.34 2.20
CA GLU A 57 11.39 -3.48 3.41
C GLU A 57 11.96 -4.46 4.45
N LYS A 58 11.88 -4.07 5.74
CA LYS A 58 11.56 -5.02 6.80
C LYS A 58 10.07 -4.94 7.08
N GLU A 59 9.35 -5.96 6.65
CA GLU A 59 7.91 -6.14 6.81
C GLU A 59 7.46 -5.86 8.26
N LEU A 60 6.90 -4.67 8.52
CA LEU A 60 6.12 -4.45 9.73
C LEU A 60 4.68 -4.90 9.45
N ARG A 61 4.29 -6.03 10.04
CA ARG A 61 2.94 -6.60 9.95
C ARG A 61 1.94 -5.71 10.68
N ILE A 62 1.40 -4.70 10.00
CA ILE A 62 0.35 -3.83 10.57
C ILE A 62 -1.06 -4.45 10.39
N SER A 63 -1.29 -5.31 9.38
CA SER A 63 -2.44 -6.24 9.27
C SER A 63 -2.36 -7.02 7.94
N SER A 64 -2.85 -8.27 7.90
CA SER A 64 -3.00 -9.10 6.69
C SER A 64 -3.99 -8.56 5.66
N GLU A 65 -4.84 -7.59 6.03
CA GLU A 65 -5.93 -7.06 5.20
C GLU A 65 -5.65 -5.67 4.62
N ALA A 66 -4.53 -5.02 4.93
CA ALA A 66 -4.27 -3.66 4.49
C ALA A 66 -4.04 -3.62 2.96
N ARG A 67 -5.07 -3.22 2.21
CA ARG A 67 -5.00 -2.74 0.80
C ARG A 67 -4.25 -1.40 0.72
N SER A 68 -3.15 -1.31 1.44
CA SER A 68 -2.37 -0.10 1.58
C SER A 68 -1.11 -0.22 0.75
N VAL A 69 -0.81 0.87 0.08
CA VAL A 69 0.44 1.05 -0.62
C VAL A 69 1.49 1.63 0.34
N ARG A 70 2.72 1.13 0.34
CA ARG A 70 3.82 1.62 1.19
C ARG A 70 4.96 2.25 0.39
N LEU A 71 5.51 3.36 0.87
CA LEU A 71 6.76 3.95 0.38
C LEU A 71 7.70 4.14 1.58
N ASP A 72 8.84 3.45 1.55
CA ASP A 72 9.95 3.67 2.49
C ASP A 72 11.01 4.54 1.82
N ILE A 73 11.36 5.66 2.45
CA ILE A 73 12.25 6.66 1.88
C ILE A 73 13.32 7.01 2.90
N SER A 74 14.58 7.00 2.48
CA SER A 74 15.69 7.63 3.19
C SER A 74 16.20 8.77 2.32
N LEU A 75 15.97 10.02 2.74
CA LEU A 75 16.47 11.18 2.02
C LEU A 75 17.92 11.44 2.45
N LEU A 76 18.86 10.99 1.62
CA LEU A 76 20.28 11.33 1.73
C LEU A 76 20.61 12.44 0.73
N GLU A 77 21.16 13.56 1.22
CA GLU A 77 21.80 14.51 0.32
C GLU A 77 23.14 13.92 -0.17
N PRO A 78 23.38 13.87 -1.49
CA PRO A 78 24.66 13.40 -2.02
C PRO A 78 25.81 14.30 -1.54
N GLY A 79 26.76 13.74 -0.78
CA GLY A 79 28.03 14.39 -0.47
C GLY A 79 28.21 14.95 0.94
N ILE A 80 27.33 14.63 1.90
CA ILE A 80 27.54 15.00 3.32
C ILE A 80 28.50 13.99 3.99
N PRO A 81 29.68 14.42 4.48
CA PRO A 81 30.64 13.53 5.17
C PRO A 81 30.30 13.29 6.65
N ASP A 82 29.27 13.95 7.16
CA ASP A 82 28.90 13.98 8.57
C ASP A 82 27.68 13.09 8.87
N TYR A 83 27.94 11.91 9.42
CA TYR A 83 26.94 10.93 9.87
C TYR A 83 26.17 11.36 11.13
N SER A 84 26.45 12.55 11.69
CA SER A 84 25.69 13.12 12.81
C SER A 84 24.39 13.82 12.40
N GLN A 85 24.21 14.09 11.10
CA GLN A 85 22.92 14.54 10.57
C GLN A 85 22.04 13.32 10.32
N LEU A 86 20.97 13.19 11.11
CA LEU A 86 20.02 12.08 11.00
C LEU A 86 19.22 12.22 9.71
N ASN A 87 19.24 11.17 8.89
CA ASN A 87 18.50 11.11 7.64
C ASN A 87 17.00 11.18 7.93
N GLU A 88 16.27 12.03 7.20
CA GLU A 88 14.81 11.97 7.25
C GLU A 88 14.37 10.63 6.63
N SER A 89 13.70 9.82 7.45
CA SER A 89 13.14 8.54 7.04
C SER A 89 11.62 8.61 7.05
N TYR A 90 10.99 8.23 5.95
CA TYR A 90 9.54 8.24 5.84
C TYR A 90 9.00 6.84 5.59
N LEU A 91 8.00 6.44 6.37
CA LEU A 91 7.08 5.37 6.04
C LEU A 91 5.77 6.00 5.61
N ILE A 92 5.44 5.94 4.31
CA ILE A 92 4.20 6.50 3.78
C ILE A 92 3.24 5.38 3.44
N MET A 93 2.00 5.47 3.91
CA MET A 93 0.94 4.52 3.62
C MET A 93 -0.23 5.22 2.93
N ILE A 94 -0.65 4.79 1.74
CA ILE A 94 -1.86 5.33 1.07
C ILE A 94 -3.00 4.32 1.18
N THR A 95 -4.16 4.77 1.62
CA THR A 95 -5.33 3.92 1.94
C THR A 95 -6.62 4.45 1.29
N PRO A 96 -7.45 3.57 0.69
CA PRO A 96 -8.75 3.93 0.15
C PRO A 96 -9.87 3.99 1.21
N PHE A 97 -9.50 4.26 2.46
CA PHE A 97 -10.40 4.34 3.60
C PHE A 97 -9.73 5.12 4.72
N ASP A 98 -10.54 5.66 5.63
CA ASP A 98 -10.01 6.40 6.76
C ASP A 98 -9.55 5.45 7.88
N LEU A 99 -8.24 5.22 7.97
CA LEU A 99 -7.64 4.32 8.95
C LEU A 99 -7.92 4.74 10.41
N PHE A 100 -8.10 6.05 10.67
CA PHE A 100 -8.22 6.59 12.04
C PHE A 100 -9.61 7.19 12.35
N GLY A 101 -10.50 7.24 11.36
CA GLY A 101 -11.88 7.72 11.54
C GLY A 101 -12.00 9.20 11.91
N ARG A 102 -11.07 10.06 11.44
CA ARG A 102 -11.08 11.52 11.69
C ARG A 102 -11.39 12.36 10.46
N GLY A 103 -11.66 11.75 9.31
CA GLY A 103 -11.99 12.41 8.04
C GLY A 103 -10.82 13.14 7.38
N LYS A 104 -9.56 12.93 7.81
CA LYS A 104 -8.42 13.68 7.29
C LYS A 104 -7.77 13.00 6.08
N TYR A 105 -7.26 13.79 5.13
CA TYR A 105 -6.41 13.33 4.03
C TYR A 105 -5.05 12.80 4.50
N ARG A 106 -4.48 13.41 5.55
CA ARG A 106 -3.13 13.10 6.04
C ARG A 106 -3.08 12.98 7.55
N TYR A 107 -2.42 11.93 8.02
CA TYR A 107 -2.04 11.73 9.42
C TYR A 107 -0.54 11.56 9.50
N THR A 108 0.14 12.41 10.27
CA THR A 108 1.59 12.36 10.43
C THR A 108 1.93 12.01 11.87
N PHE A 109 2.75 11.00 12.06
CA PHE A 109 3.19 10.51 13.36
C PHE A 109 4.70 10.60 13.49
N ARG A 110 5.14 11.08 14.66
CA ARG A 110 6.53 11.06 15.15
C ARG A 110 6.56 10.43 16.53
N ALA A 111 7.71 9.91 16.94
CA ALA A 111 7.87 9.36 18.28
C ALA A 111 7.79 10.48 19.33
N VAL A 112 6.96 10.28 20.35
CA VAL A 112 6.78 11.20 21.48
C VAL A 112 7.13 10.48 22.78
N CYS A 113 7.75 11.20 23.72
CA CYS A 113 8.05 10.67 25.04
C CYS A 113 6.76 10.56 25.87
N GLU A 114 6.55 9.40 26.50
CA GLU A 114 5.36 9.16 27.33
C GLU A 114 5.42 9.92 28.65
N GLU A 115 6.60 10.05 29.25
CA GLU A 115 6.81 10.75 30.51
C GLU A 115 6.76 12.28 30.37
N ALA A 116 7.03 12.80 29.17
CA ALA A 116 7.05 14.23 28.87
C ALA A 116 6.21 14.54 27.61
N PRO A 117 4.88 14.68 27.75
CA PRO A 117 4.00 15.01 26.63
C PRO A 117 4.46 16.27 25.89
N GLY A 118 4.62 16.15 24.58
CA GLY A 118 5.12 17.22 23.70
C GLY A 118 6.62 17.18 23.43
N CYS A 119 7.39 16.33 24.12
CA CYS A 119 8.78 16.04 23.75
C CYS A 119 8.80 15.04 22.59
N ILE A 120 9.14 15.53 21.40
CA ILE A 120 9.29 14.73 20.18
C ILE A 120 10.73 14.21 20.11
N LEU A 121 10.89 12.93 19.78
CA LEU A 121 12.19 12.36 19.46
C LEU A 121 12.59 12.80 18.05
N GLU A 122 13.66 13.57 17.94
CA GLU A 122 14.20 14.07 16.66
C GLU A 122 15.11 13.02 16.00
N ASP A 123 14.60 11.80 15.80
CA ASP A 123 15.32 10.67 15.16
C ASP A 123 15.22 10.68 13.62
N GLY A 124 14.55 11.68 13.04
CA GLY A 124 14.29 11.80 11.60
C GLY A 124 13.18 10.87 11.09
N ALA A 125 12.61 10.00 11.93
CA ALA A 125 11.60 9.02 11.50
C ALA A 125 10.19 9.61 11.52
N THR A 126 9.54 9.63 10.36
CA THR A 126 8.18 10.14 10.19
C THR A 126 7.29 9.08 9.52
N ARG A 127 6.12 8.81 10.10
CA ARG A 127 5.12 7.92 9.49
C ARG A 127 3.96 8.75 8.97
N ILE A 128 3.65 8.64 7.69
CA ILE A 128 2.57 9.37 7.04
C ILE A 128 1.51 8.37 6.58
N PHE A 129 0.28 8.56 7.01
CA PHE A 129 -0.87 7.81 6.50
C PHE A 129 -1.75 8.77 5.69
N LEU A 130 -2.00 8.39 4.46
CA LEU A 130 -2.82 9.13 3.52
C LEU A 130 -4.12 8.38 3.29
N ASN A 131 -5.22 9.11 3.36
CA ASN A 131 -6.58 8.61 3.13
C ASN A 131 -7.12 9.27 1.87
N THR A 132 -7.44 8.48 0.84
CA THR A 132 -7.95 9.02 -0.44
C THR A 132 -9.31 9.69 -0.32
N ARG A 133 -10.02 9.43 0.79
CA ARG A 133 -11.37 9.92 1.07
C ARG A 133 -11.39 10.94 2.21
N GLY A 134 -10.29 11.68 2.40
CA GLY A 134 -10.30 12.85 3.27
C GLY A 134 -11.31 13.89 2.79
N THR A 135 -11.74 14.78 3.68
CA THR A 135 -12.72 15.84 3.37
C THR A 135 -12.31 17.20 3.96
N ASN A 136 -11.06 17.34 4.37
CA ASN A 136 -10.47 18.53 4.99
C ASN A 136 -9.58 19.26 3.99
N ASP A 137 -10.16 19.67 2.86
CA ASP A 137 -9.45 20.33 1.75
C ASP A 137 -8.64 21.57 2.17
N ASP A 138 -9.06 22.23 3.25
CA ASP A 138 -8.43 23.42 3.82
C ASP A 138 -7.16 23.13 4.66
N GLU A 139 -6.92 21.86 5.02
CA GLU A 139 -5.75 21.45 5.83
C GLU A 139 -4.58 20.87 5.01
N VAL A 140 -4.75 20.68 3.70
CA VAL A 140 -3.72 20.12 2.80
C VAL A 140 -3.59 20.94 1.53
N SER A 141 -2.53 20.71 0.73
CA SER A 141 -2.44 21.35 -0.58
C SER A 141 -3.50 20.78 -1.53
N GLN A 142 -4.01 21.63 -2.42
CA GLN A 142 -4.91 21.20 -3.50
C GLN A 142 -4.30 20.07 -4.33
N GLU A 143 -3.00 20.16 -4.63
CA GLU A 143 -2.27 19.14 -5.38
C GLU A 143 -2.27 17.78 -4.67
N LEU A 144 -2.14 17.73 -3.34
CA LEU A 144 -2.22 16.49 -2.58
C LEU A 144 -3.63 15.90 -2.60
N ALA A 145 -4.66 16.72 -2.41
CA ALA A 145 -6.05 16.27 -2.46
C ALA A 145 -6.40 15.71 -3.86
N GLU A 146 -6.00 16.41 -4.92
CA GLU A 146 -6.17 15.96 -6.31
C GLU A 146 -5.44 14.64 -6.58
N PHE A 147 -4.20 14.51 -6.09
CA PHE A 147 -3.42 13.27 -6.23
C PHE A 147 -4.10 12.10 -5.54
N LEU A 148 -4.59 12.30 -4.32
CA LEU A 148 -5.30 11.27 -3.56
C LEU A 148 -6.61 10.86 -4.23
N HIS A 149 -7.35 11.81 -4.80
CA HIS A 149 -8.52 11.52 -5.63
C HIS A 149 -8.14 10.71 -6.87
N TYR A 150 -7.07 11.08 -7.57
CA TYR A 150 -6.56 10.38 -8.76
C TYR A 150 -6.06 8.95 -8.44
N VAL A 151 -5.48 8.72 -7.26
CA VAL A 151 -5.05 7.38 -6.84
C VAL A 151 -6.24 6.41 -6.80
N GLU A 152 -7.40 6.86 -6.33
CA GLU A 152 -8.64 6.06 -6.33
C GLU A 152 -9.33 6.03 -7.70
N HIS A 153 -9.18 7.10 -8.49
CA HIS A 153 -9.80 7.28 -9.82
C HIS A 153 -8.75 7.40 -10.92
N THR A 154 -7.91 6.38 -11.09
CA THR A 154 -6.80 6.42 -12.05
C THR A 154 -7.27 6.29 -13.50
N THR A 155 -7.89 7.35 -14.04
CA THR A 155 -8.39 7.43 -15.41
C THR A 155 -7.80 8.64 -16.14
N ASP A 156 -7.92 8.62 -17.47
CA ASP A 156 -7.44 9.70 -18.33
C ASP A 156 -8.18 11.01 -17.98
N GLU A 157 -9.50 10.94 -17.74
CA GLU A 157 -10.32 12.10 -17.37
C GLU A 157 -9.88 12.70 -16.03
N ALA A 158 -9.60 11.87 -15.03
CA ALA A 158 -9.15 12.34 -13.73
C ALA A 158 -7.76 13.00 -13.79
N ALA A 159 -6.86 12.47 -14.64
CA ALA A 159 -5.55 13.07 -14.87
C ALA A 159 -5.62 14.39 -15.65
N GLU A 160 -6.54 14.50 -16.61
CA GLU A 160 -6.78 15.74 -17.36
C GLU A 160 -7.42 16.83 -16.48
N GLN A 161 -8.35 16.43 -15.60
CA GLN A 161 -9.01 17.34 -14.66
C GLN A 161 -8.09 17.79 -13.52
N ALA A 162 -7.05 17.02 -13.18
CA ALA A 162 -6.07 17.43 -12.20
C ALA A 162 -5.33 18.69 -12.66
N GLY A 163 -5.16 19.66 -11.76
CA GLY A 163 -4.41 20.88 -12.02
C GLY A 163 -2.89 20.68 -12.02
N SER A 164 -2.41 19.49 -11.62
CA SER A 164 -1.00 19.18 -11.44
C SER A 164 -0.33 18.51 -12.65
N GLU A 165 0.78 19.10 -13.09
CA GLU A 165 1.68 18.48 -14.07
C GLU A 165 2.34 17.20 -13.54
N ARG A 166 2.58 17.12 -12.22
CA ARG A 166 3.14 15.92 -11.58
C ARG A 166 2.19 14.73 -11.74
N ILE A 167 0.89 14.96 -11.49
CA ILE A 167 -0.15 13.94 -11.65
C ILE A 167 -0.21 13.44 -13.10
N ARG A 168 -0.12 14.34 -14.09
CA ARG A 168 -0.11 13.96 -15.51
C ARG A 168 1.12 13.12 -15.88
N ARG A 169 2.31 13.45 -15.36
CA ARG A 169 3.52 12.64 -15.56
C ARG A 169 3.41 11.24 -14.93
N ILE A 170 2.83 11.14 -13.73
CA ILE A 170 2.51 9.85 -13.12
C ILE A 170 1.53 9.07 -14.01
N HIS A 171 0.51 9.75 -14.55
CA HIS A 171 -0.46 9.13 -15.45
C HIS A 171 0.15 8.63 -16.77
N ASP A 172 1.12 9.35 -17.34
CA ASP A 172 1.89 8.87 -18.49
C ASP A 172 2.58 7.54 -18.18
N ARG A 173 3.12 7.39 -16.97
CA ARG A 173 3.70 6.12 -16.53
C ARG A 173 2.63 5.05 -16.39
N VAL A 174 1.49 5.34 -15.77
CA VAL A 174 0.34 4.41 -15.68
C VAL A 174 -0.06 3.89 -17.06
N ARG A 175 -0.16 4.78 -18.07
CA ARG A 175 -0.51 4.40 -19.44
C ARG A 175 0.53 3.47 -20.06
N LYS A 176 1.82 3.72 -19.85
CA LYS A 176 2.89 2.83 -20.32
C LYS A 176 2.81 1.44 -19.67
N VAL A 177 2.61 1.39 -18.35
CA VAL A 177 2.50 0.14 -17.59
C VAL A 177 1.28 -0.68 -18.06
N ARG A 178 0.11 -0.04 -18.22
CA ARG A 178 -1.11 -0.71 -18.70
C ARG A 178 -1.01 -1.26 -20.12
N ASN A 179 -0.20 -0.64 -20.98
CA ASN A 179 -0.01 -1.04 -22.37
C ASN A 179 1.22 -1.95 -22.59
N SER A 180 1.95 -2.29 -21.52
CA SER A 180 3.12 -3.16 -21.60
C SER A 180 2.71 -4.64 -21.59
N GLU A 181 3.06 -5.36 -22.65
CA GLU A 181 2.85 -6.81 -22.73
C GLU A 181 3.64 -7.55 -21.64
N GLU A 182 4.87 -7.12 -21.37
CA GLU A 182 5.72 -7.69 -20.33
C GLU A 182 5.07 -7.57 -18.94
N VAL A 183 4.59 -6.37 -18.59
CA VAL A 183 3.89 -6.15 -17.31
C VAL A 183 2.59 -6.95 -17.27
N GLY A 184 1.88 -7.06 -18.40
CA GLY A 184 0.70 -7.92 -18.50
C GLY A 184 0.99 -9.38 -18.15
N VAL A 185 2.14 -9.92 -18.58
CA VAL A 185 2.59 -11.26 -18.20
C VAL A 185 2.93 -11.35 -16.71
N LYS A 186 3.68 -10.39 -16.16
CA LYS A 186 3.98 -10.32 -14.72
C LYS A 186 2.71 -10.30 -13.87
N TYR A 187 1.72 -9.51 -14.29
CA TYR A 187 0.44 -9.41 -13.61
C TYR A 187 -0.31 -10.75 -13.57
N MET A 188 -0.35 -11.46 -14.70
CA MET A 188 -0.99 -12.78 -14.76
C MET A 188 -0.30 -13.78 -13.83
N GLN A 189 1.03 -13.76 -13.77
CA GLN A 189 1.81 -14.64 -12.90
C GLN A 189 1.54 -14.33 -11.41
N ALA A 190 1.64 -13.05 -11.02
CA ALA A 190 1.35 -12.61 -9.65
C ALA A 190 -0.08 -12.93 -9.20
N TRP A 191 -1.05 -12.81 -10.11
CA TRP A 191 -2.44 -13.18 -9.84
C TRP A 191 -2.61 -14.70 -9.66
N GLU A 192 -1.97 -15.52 -10.51
CA GLU A 192 -2.04 -16.97 -10.40
C GLU A 192 -1.42 -17.46 -9.09
N GLU A 193 -0.25 -16.95 -8.71
CA GLU A 193 0.42 -17.25 -7.43
C GLU A 193 -0.50 -16.94 -6.24
N LYS A 194 -1.01 -15.69 -6.16
CA LYS A 194 -1.92 -15.26 -5.10
C LYS A 194 -3.22 -16.07 -5.05
N TYR A 195 -3.70 -16.55 -6.19
CA TYR A 195 -4.86 -17.43 -6.25
C TYR A 195 -4.55 -18.79 -5.61
N TYR A 196 -3.40 -19.39 -5.94
CA TYR A 196 -3.00 -20.69 -5.37
C TYR A 196 -2.72 -20.59 -3.87
N GLU A 197 -2.04 -19.54 -3.42
CA GLU A 197 -1.81 -19.28 -1.99
C GLU A 197 -3.13 -19.26 -1.20
N LYS A 198 -4.14 -18.55 -1.71
CA LYS A 198 -5.47 -18.49 -1.07
C LYS A 198 -6.18 -19.83 -1.06
N GLU A 199 -6.04 -20.62 -2.11
CA GLU A 199 -6.68 -21.94 -2.16
C GLU A 199 -6.00 -22.94 -1.23
N GLU A 200 -4.66 -22.92 -1.12
CA GLU A 200 -3.93 -23.72 -0.14
C GLU A 200 -4.29 -23.30 1.29
N ALA A 201 -4.23 -21.99 1.61
CA ALA A 201 -4.63 -21.47 2.92
C ALA A 201 -6.08 -21.84 3.29
N ARG A 202 -7.00 -21.86 2.31
CA ARG A 202 -8.38 -22.30 2.52
C ARG A 202 -8.47 -23.80 2.81
N LYS A 203 -7.67 -24.64 2.14
CA LYS A 203 -7.64 -26.08 2.39
C LYS A 203 -7.06 -26.37 3.78
N GLU A 204 -5.97 -25.71 4.15
CA GLU A 204 -5.33 -25.82 5.46
C GLU A 204 -6.32 -25.43 6.57
N GLY A 205 -6.94 -24.24 6.47
CA GLY A 205 -7.94 -23.82 7.46
C GLY A 205 -9.17 -24.71 7.53
N MET A 206 -9.59 -25.35 6.43
CA MET A 206 -10.65 -26.36 6.46
C MET A 206 -10.21 -27.66 7.15
N GLN A 207 -8.94 -28.05 7.02
CA GLN A 207 -8.40 -29.22 7.69
C GLN A 207 -8.24 -28.97 9.18
N GLU A 208 -7.63 -27.85 9.56
CA GLU A 208 -7.47 -27.42 10.96
C GLU A 208 -8.84 -27.36 11.66
N GLY A 209 -9.83 -26.67 11.07
CA GLY A 209 -11.16 -26.60 11.67
C GLY A 209 -11.88 -27.95 11.80
N ARG A 210 -11.57 -28.93 10.95
CA ARG A 210 -12.10 -30.30 11.09
C ARG A 210 -11.40 -31.07 12.21
N GLU A 211 -10.10 -30.87 12.40
CA GLU A 211 -9.33 -31.48 13.49
C GLU A 211 -9.70 -30.86 14.85
N GLU A 212 -9.87 -29.55 14.91
CA GLU A 212 -10.40 -28.83 16.08
C GLU A 212 -11.81 -29.30 16.44
N GLY A 213 -12.73 -29.34 15.47
CA GLY A 213 -14.09 -29.83 15.74
C GLY A 213 -14.15 -31.27 16.26
N ARG A 214 -13.27 -32.15 15.75
CA ARG A 214 -13.14 -33.53 16.24
C ARG A 214 -12.59 -33.60 17.65
N THR A 215 -11.60 -32.77 17.98
CA THR A 215 -11.02 -32.76 19.33
C THR A 215 -12.01 -32.17 20.33
N GLU A 216 -12.77 -31.13 19.97
CA GLU A 216 -13.86 -30.60 20.79
C GLU A 216 -14.98 -31.61 21.04
N GLU A 217 -15.41 -32.37 20.02
CA GLU A 217 -16.39 -33.46 20.19
C GLU A 217 -15.90 -34.51 21.19
N VAL A 218 -14.65 -34.97 21.06
CA VAL A 218 -14.05 -35.97 21.97
C VAL A 218 -13.95 -35.42 23.40
N ILE A 219 -13.56 -34.16 23.58
CA ILE A 219 -13.50 -33.51 24.91
C ILE A 219 -14.91 -33.42 25.52
N GLN A 220 -15.92 -33.04 24.75
CA GLN A 220 -17.30 -32.97 25.24
C GLN A 220 -17.84 -34.36 25.65
N GLU A 221 -17.51 -35.41 24.89
CA GLU A 221 -17.88 -36.78 25.26
C GLU A 221 -17.20 -37.24 26.54
N LEU A 222 -15.90 -36.93 26.72
CA LEU A 222 -15.16 -37.24 27.95
C LEU A 222 -15.74 -36.51 29.18
N ILE A 223 -16.09 -35.22 29.05
CA ILE A 223 -16.72 -34.45 30.13
C ILE A 223 -18.08 -35.04 30.51
N LYS A 224 -18.91 -35.41 29.53
CA LYS A 224 -20.21 -36.08 29.78
C LYS A 224 -20.03 -37.44 30.47
N GLY A 225 -18.99 -38.19 30.12
CA GLY A 225 -18.68 -39.48 30.73
C GLY A 225 -18.16 -39.39 32.17
N MET A 226 -17.62 -38.24 32.59
CA MET A 226 -17.09 -38.02 33.93
C MET A 226 -18.14 -37.65 34.98
N GLY A 227 -19.41 -37.46 34.60
CA GLY A 227 -20.52 -37.34 35.54
C GLY A 227 -20.42 -36.16 36.54
N VAL A 228 -20.15 -34.96 36.03
CA VAL A 228 -20.49 -33.70 36.73
C VAL A 228 -21.85 -33.22 36.25
#